data_AF-A0A7V3Y3H7-F1
#
_entry.id   AF-A0A7V3Y3H7-F1
#
_cell.length_a   1.000
_cell.length_b   1.000
_cell.length_c   1.000
_cell.angle_alpha   90.00
_cell.angle_beta   90.00
_cell.angle_gamma   90.00
#
_symmetry.space_group_name_H-M   'P 1'
#
loop_
_entity.id
_entity.type
_entity.pdbx_description
1 polymer ?
#
loop_
_entity_poly.entity_id
_entity_poly.type
_entity_poly.pdbx_seq_one_letter_code
_entity_poly.pdbx_strand_id
1 'polypeptide(L)' 'LVPCPVIAVPTSVGYGASFGGVAALLGMLNSCAPGVSVVNIDNGFGAVYCAYRIIRNL' A
#
# COMPACT_ATOMS: atom_id res chain seq x y z
N LEU A 1 -5.48 -7.23 -14.79
CA LEU A 1 -4.71 -6.36 -13.88
C LEU A 1 -4.43 -5.03 -14.56
N VAL A 2 -4.17 -3.97 -13.79
CA VAL A 2 -3.84 -2.63 -14.30
C VAL A 2 -2.44 -2.61 -14.94
N PRO A 3 -2.19 -1.75 -15.97
CA PRO A 3 -0.92 -1.72 -16.69
C PRO A 3 0.20 -0.96 -15.97
N CYS A 4 -0.03 -0.47 -14.75
CA CYS A 4 0.89 0.39 -14.00
C CYS A 4 1.17 -0.17 -12.59
N PRO A 5 2.30 0.21 -11.96
CA PRO A 5 2.58 -0.12 -10.56
C PRO A 5 1.49 0.44 -9.64
N VAL A 6 1.15 -0.32 -8.60
CA VAL A 6 0.17 0.08 -7.57
C VAL A 6 0.90 0.21 -6.25
N ILE A 7 0.67 1.32 -5.56
CA ILE A 7 1.20 1.54 -4.21
C ILE A 7 0.03 1.50 -3.24
N ALA A 8 0.01 0.48 -2.40
CA ALA A 8 -1.07 0.22 -1.46
C ALA A 8 -0.73 0.82 -0.09
N VAL A 9 -1.59 1.71 0.39
CA VAL A 9 -1.46 2.37 1.71
C VAL A 9 -2.58 1.87 2.61
N PRO A 10 -2.30 0.97 3.57
CA PRO A 10 -3.31 0.54 4.52
C PRO A 10 -3.70 1.70 5.44
N THR A 11 -4.99 1.89 5.69
CA THR A 11 -5.47 2.96 6.57
C THR A 11 -5.70 2.44 7.99
N SER A 12 -5.34 3.21 9.01
CA SER A 12 -5.64 2.84 10.40
C SER A 12 -7.14 2.91 10.72
N VAL A 13 -7.86 3.74 9.98
CA VAL A 13 -9.31 3.91 10.09
C VAL A 13 -10.06 2.87 9.26
N GLY A 14 -11.15 2.37 9.83
CA GLY A 14 -12.03 1.38 9.21
C GLY A 14 -13.06 0.86 10.21
N TYR A 15 -14.15 0.29 9.73
CA TYR A 15 -15.22 -0.23 10.59
C TYR A 15 -14.94 -1.65 11.07
N GLY A 16 -15.40 -1.97 12.29
CA GLY A 16 -15.35 -3.32 12.84
C GLY A 16 -13.93 -3.82 13.10
N ALA A 17 -13.57 -4.94 12.48
CA ALA A 17 -12.30 -5.66 12.66
C ALA A 17 -11.11 -5.03 11.90
N SER A 18 -11.02 -3.70 11.84
CA SER A 18 -9.87 -3.02 11.21
C SER A 18 -8.58 -3.25 11.99
N PHE A 19 -8.68 -3.37 13.32
CA PHE A 19 -7.54 -3.50 14.24
C PHE A 19 -6.46 -2.43 13.98
N GLY A 20 -6.88 -1.16 13.85
CA GLY A 20 -5.96 -0.06 13.58
C GLY A 20 -5.22 -0.18 12.24
N GLY A 21 -5.83 -0.83 11.24
CA GLY A 21 -5.25 -1.03 9.91
C GLY A 21 -4.46 -2.32 9.72
N VAL A 22 -4.30 -3.16 10.77
CA VAL A 22 -3.62 -4.46 10.67
C VAL A 22 -4.35 -5.40 9.70
N ALA A 23 -5.68 -5.40 9.72
CA ALA A 23 -6.46 -6.22 8.79
C ALA A 23 -6.22 -5.80 7.33
N ALA A 24 -6.19 -4.48 7.07
CA ALA A 24 -5.89 -3.93 5.74
C ALA A 24 -4.45 -4.25 5.30
N LEU A 25 -3.47 -4.05 6.19
CA LEU A 25 -2.06 -4.33 5.92
C LEU A 25 -1.85 -5.80 5.53
N LEU A 26 -2.37 -6.74 6.34
CA LEU A 26 -2.24 -8.17 6.08
C LEU A 26 -2.97 -8.57 4.79
N GLY A 27 -4.16 -8.02 4.53
CA GLY A 27 -4.89 -8.26 3.28
C GLY A 27 -4.11 -7.78 2.04
N MET A 28 -3.51 -6.59 2.11
CA MET A 28 -2.69 -6.04 1.03
C MET A 28 -1.42 -6.88 0.79
N LEU A 29 -0.72 -7.29 1.85
CA LEU A 29 0.47 -8.13 1.76
C LEU A 29 0.16 -9.54 1.23
N ASN A 30 -0.96 -10.12 1.62
CA ASN A 30 -1.37 -11.45 1.20
C ASN A 30 -1.90 -11.50 -0.25
N SER A 31 -2.11 -10.34 -0.90
CA SER A 31 -2.61 -10.30 -2.27
C SER A 31 -1.68 -10.97 -3.27
N CYS A 32 -0.36 -11.01 -3.00
CA CYS A 32 0.69 -11.53 -3.87
C CYS A 32 0.61 -10.99 -5.32
N ALA A 33 -0.06 -9.86 -5.53
CA ALA A 33 -0.31 -9.31 -6.85
C ALA A 33 0.98 -8.66 -7.37
N PRO A 34 1.49 -9.08 -8.54
CA PRO A 34 2.72 -8.52 -9.09
C PRO A 34 2.53 -7.03 -9.39
N GLY A 35 3.55 -6.23 -9.07
CA GLY A 35 3.52 -4.78 -9.26
C GLY A 35 2.81 -3.98 -8.16
N VAL A 36 2.38 -4.64 -7.07
CA VAL A 36 1.88 -3.97 -5.86
C VAL A 36 3.02 -3.78 -4.85
N SER A 37 3.22 -2.55 -4.40
CA SER A 37 4.10 -2.21 -3.28
C SER A 37 3.26 -1.75 -2.09
N VAL A 38 3.37 -2.42 -0.95
CA VAL A 38 2.62 -2.06 0.26
C VAL A 38 3.51 -1.23 1.17
N VAL A 39 3.00 -0.11 1.67
CA VAL A 39 3.69 0.74 2.66
C VAL A 39 3.09 0.56 4.05
N ASN A 40 3.72 1.17 5.06
CA ASN A 40 3.21 1.16 6.43
C ASN A 40 1.81 1.80 6.52
N ILE A 41 1.09 1.48 7.60
CA ILE A 41 -0.24 2.03 7.89
C ILE A 41 -0.17 3.57 7.92
N ASP A 42 -1.11 4.20 7.22
CA ASP A 42 -1.22 5.65 6.99
C ASP A 42 0.02 6.33 6.37
N ASN A 43 1.00 5.57 5.89
CA ASN A 43 2.26 6.13 5.40
C ASN A 43 2.14 6.68 3.96
N GLY A 44 1.34 7.73 3.80
CA GLY A 44 1.19 8.46 2.54
C GLY A 44 2.50 9.08 2.05
N PHE A 45 3.39 9.48 2.96
CA PHE A 45 4.72 9.97 2.60
C PHE A 45 5.56 8.89 1.91
N GLY A 46 5.65 7.71 2.51
CA GLY A 46 6.34 6.56 1.93
C GLY A 46 5.74 6.17 0.59
N ALA A 47 4.42 6.27 0.44
CA ALA A 47 3.75 5.99 -0.82
C ALA A 47 4.18 6.95 -1.94
N VAL A 48 4.18 8.26 -1.68
CA VAL A 48 4.61 9.26 -2.65
C VAL A 48 6.10 9.15 -2.93
N TYR A 49 6.94 8.86 -1.93
CA TYR A 49 8.37 8.66 -2.15
C TYR A 49 8.63 7.44 -3.05
N CYS A 50 7.93 6.31 -2.82
CA CYS A 50 7.96 5.15 -3.72
C CYS A 50 7.51 5.52 -5.14
N ALA A 51 6.41 6.27 -5.28
CA ALA A 51 5.94 6.74 -6.59
C ALA A 51 6.99 7.60 -7.29
N TYR A 52 7.63 8.50 -6.55
CA TYR A 52 8.67 9.39 -7.05
C TYR A 52 9.89 8.60 -7.54
N ARG A 53 10.32 7.58 -6.80
CA ARG A 53 11.40 6.66 -7.21
C ARG A 53 11.06 5.94 -8.51
N ILE A 54 9.83 5.42 -8.64
CA ILE A 54 9.33 4.77 -9.86
C ILE A 54 9.36 5.75 -11.04
N ILE A 55 8.79 6.95 -10.88
CA ILE A 55 8.71 7.95 -11.95
C ILE A 55 10.11 8.43 -12.37
N ARG A 56 11.05 8.54 -11.43
CA ARG A 56 12.43 8.95 -11.71
C ARG A 56 13.33 7.81 -12.18
N ASN A 57 12.83 6.57 -12.25
CA ASN A 57 13.62 5.36 -12.51
C ASN A 57 14.88 5.26 -11.62
N LEU A 58 14.73 5.59 -10.33
CA LEU A 58 15.80 5.49 -9.33
C LEU A 58 15.73 4.15 -8.59
#